data_AF-A0A1A0QVI2-F1
#
_entry.id   AF-A0A1A0QVI2-F1
#
_cell.length_a   1.000
_cell.length_b   1.000
_cell.length_c   1.000
_cell.angle_alpha   90.00
_cell.angle_beta   90.00
_cell.angle_gamma   90.00
#
_symmetry.space_group_name_H-M   'P 1'
#
loop_
_entity.id
_entity.type
_entity.pdbx_description
1 polymer ?
#
loop_
_entity_poly.entity_id
_entity_poly.type
_entity_poly.pdbx_seq_one_letter_code
_entity_poly.pdbx_strand_id
1 'polypeptide(L)'
;MSDERYDASATVQVATTAAPADRPGRVGYVPTRTNRVRDGLAVALLVIAMLLPWNLEFGVGVPGSAGSTFVMLAIVTVLAIAAALAPHVGPFRLGSSHSDVGRTSLVRFVLTAAYLVVVICFAGYHVVQTVSGGGTGAVPPGVGPGMLLGVAGALLAGQPPITSITVEDNKFRRWYAIARVIGFLSIALATLSVAFNLYWRLRYLFVTQVEFGGHDIAVIVTTLLYGAEAMIALVIASRWLTERTGAARLATTAIGVSGAVAATLVWLAGIGRDIDAFHGIAQNTSTAAVGYEGYLAWAAAAAIVAPTTLYAVFLIRPPTIGAYRGAAQKCLTLIAFWAFAAAALRVVDFLIALSLDLPRALYDTVAMTVFNLVTALVARWLHRQLDRGLTSTTVAAAFSAVLFVFTVANVAIGVALAPRYSGSAPAAIYGNNLAQQITSTFDVAVCVLSLLVLAVMVFTGPFAGYLVRRQTRAAKPVTPEPPTEVVPSRPAVEESAPPTIVRQPRAASVPRIVRLKEDSTTVLAAPPTTDLQVPTQALRIQRRPQRPPSQS
;
A
#
# COMPACT_ATOMS: atom_id res chain seq x y z
N MET A 1 -2.94 -9.76 45.38
CA MET A 1 -3.37 -8.36 45.60
C MET A 1 -3.67 -7.75 44.25
N SER A 2 -4.85 -7.18 44.08
CA SER A 2 -5.30 -6.45 42.89
C SER A 2 -5.18 -4.94 43.13
N ASP A 3 -4.82 -4.17 42.12
CA ASP A 3 -4.68 -2.72 42.21
C ASP A 3 -6.04 -2.04 41.95
N GLU A 4 -6.59 -1.38 42.96
CA GLU A 4 -7.96 -0.84 42.97
C GLU A 4 -8.18 0.36 42.03
N ARG A 5 -7.12 0.87 41.39
CA ARG A 5 -7.17 2.06 40.51
C ARG A 5 -7.80 1.80 39.14
N TYR A 6 -8.37 0.62 38.89
CA TYR A 6 -8.89 0.21 37.58
C TYR A 6 -10.29 -0.42 37.60
N ASP A 7 -11.08 -0.21 38.67
CA ASP A 7 -12.48 -0.61 38.66
C ASP A 7 -13.36 0.39 37.88
N ALA A 8 -13.75 0.00 36.66
CA ALA A 8 -14.55 0.81 35.75
C ALA A 8 -16.08 0.72 36.02
N SER A 9 -16.50 0.25 37.20
CA SER A 9 -17.91 -0.02 37.52
C SER A 9 -18.66 1.16 38.18
N ALA A 10 -17.95 2.14 38.74
CA ALA A 10 -18.52 3.10 39.71
C ALA A 10 -19.11 4.40 39.12
N THR A 11 -18.93 4.69 37.83
CA THR A 11 -19.30 5.98 37.22
C THR A 11 -20.19 5.85 35.98
N VAL A 12 -21.46 5.49 36.20
CA VAL A 12 -22.67 6.22 35.77
C VAL A 12 -23.89 5.44 36.28
N GLN A 13 -24.43 5.89 37.43
CA GLN A 13 -25.81 5.64 37.84
C GLN A 13 -26.43 6.97 38.29
N VAL A 14 -26.87 7.78 37.32
CA VAL A 14 -27.79 8.89 37.60
C VAL A 14 -29.18 8.27 37.72
N ALA A 15 -29.71 8.21 38.94
CA ALA A 15 -31.01 7.62 39.22
C ALA A 15 -32.16 8.54 38.77
N THR A 16 -32.57 8.45 37.51
CA THR A 16 -33.80 9.09 37.02
C THR A 16 -35.02 8.22 37.35
N THR A 17 -35.79 8.61 38.36
CA THR A 17 -37.06 7.99 38.75
C THR A 17 -38.16 8.32 37.73
N ALA A 18 -38.24 7.52 36.66
CA ALA A 18 -39.32 7.56 35.68
C ALA A 18 -39.84 6.14 35.38
N ALA A 19 -41.11 6.04 34.99
CA ALA A 19 -41.82 4.79 34.73
C ALA A 19 -41.18 3.95 33.60
N PRO A 20 -41.42 2.62 33.53
CA PRO A 20 -40.91 1.76 32.46
C PRO A 20 -41.60 2.03 31.12
N ALA A 21 -41.17 3.09 30.44
CA ALA A 21 -41.54 3.37 29.05
C ALA A 21 -40.95 2.30 28.11
N ASP A 22 -41.72 1.90 27.10
CA ASP A 22 -41.29 0.95 26.07
C ASP A 22 -39.96 1.39 25.45
N ARG A 23 -38.95 0.51 25.51
CA ARG A 23 -37.60 0.77 24.98
C ARG A 23 -37.65 0.89 23.45
N PRO A 24 -37.46 2.08 22.84
CA PRO A 24 -37.41 2.20 21.39
C PRO A 24 -36.13 1.52 20.86
N GLY A 25 -36.11 1.23 19.55
CA GLY A 25 -35.16 0.30 18.92
C GLY A 25 -33.68 0.48 19.30
N ARG A 26 -32.96 -0.65 19.43
CA ARG A 26 -31.52 -0.74 19.73
C ARG A 26 -30.65 -0.13 18.60
N VAL A 27 -30.61 1.20 18.51
CA VAL A 27 -29.74 1.95 17.59
C VAL A 27 -29.04 3.07 18.35
N GLY A 28 -27.94 2.71 19.01
CA GLY A 28 -27.00 3.68 19.58
C GLY A 28 -26.29 4.48 18.47
N TYR A 29 -25.60 5.56 18.87
CA TYR A 29 -25.13 6.62 17.98
C TYR A 29 -24.55 6.13 16.63
N VAL A 30 -25.11 6.63 15.54
CA VAL A 30 -24.71 6.30 14.16
C VAL A 30 -23.90 7.47 13.57
N PRO A 31 -22.56 7.34 13.42
CA PRO A 31 -21.74 8.31 12.68
C PRO A 31 -22.10 8.31 11.18
N THR A 32 -23.11 9.10 10.80
CA THR A 32 -23.66 9.18 9.44
C THR A 32 -22.60 9.55 8.41
N ARG A 33 -21.73 10.54 8.71
CA ARG A 33 -20.62 10.96 7.84
C ARG A 33 -19.63 9.81 7.59
N THR A 34 -19.22 9.07 8.61
CA THR A 34 -18.26 7.95 8.46
C THR A 34 -18.85 6.84 7.59
N ASN A 35 -20.10 6.46 7.82
CA ASN A 35 -20.77 5.44 7.00
C ASN A 35 -20.93 5.89 5.54
N ARG A 36 -21.36 7.14 5.29
CA ARG A 36 -21.45 7.70 3.93
C ARG A 36 -20.08 7.72 3.21
N VAL A 37 -19.00 8.09 3.89
CA VAL A 37 -17.65 8.11 3.29
C VAL A 37 -17.17 6.68 2.99
N ARG A 38 -17.35 5.72 3.90
CA ARG A 38 -17.00 4.30 3.66
C ARG A 38 -17.80 3.71 2.50
N ASP A 39 -19.11 3.91 2.51
CA ASP A 39 -20.01 3.29 1.55
C ASP A 39 -19.91 3.96 0.16
N GLY A 40 -19.65 5.28 0.11
CA GLY A 40 -19.31 5.98 -1.13
C GLY A 40 -17.95 5.54 -1.72
N LEU A 41 -16.93 5.32 -0.87
CA LEU A 41 -15.66 4.73 -1.30
C LEU A 41 -15.86 3.30 -1.82
N ALA A 42 -16.74 2.51 -1.19
CA ALA A 42 -17.08 1.18 -1.66
C ALA A 42 -17.66 1.20 -3.08
N VAL A 43 -18.62 2.08 -3.36
CA VAL A 43 -19.20 2.27 -4.69
C VAL A 43 -18.15 2.76 -5.70
N ALA A 44 -17.30 3.72 -5.33
CA ALA A 44 -16.24 4.21 -6.22
C ALA A 44 -15.25 3.10 -6.62
N LEU A 45 -14.81 2.28 -5.65
CA LEU A 45 -13.94 1.14 -5.90
C LEU A 45 -14.60 0.08 -6.77
N LEU A 46 -15.88 -0.22 -6.54
CA LEU A 46 -16.67 -1.16 -7.35
C LEU A 46 -16.85 -0.71 -8.80
N VAL A 47 -17.07 0.59 -9.04
CA VAL A 47 -17.18 1.16 -10.40
C VAL A 47 -15.83 1.15 -11.10
N ILE A 48 -14.76 1.60 -10.45
CA ILE A 48 -13.40 1.60 -11.02
C ILE A 48 -12.94 0.16 -11.31
N ALA A 49 -13.32 -0.82 -10.47
CA ALA A 49 -13.04 -2.23 -10.67
C ALA A 49 -13.60 -2.81 -11.98
N MET A 50 -14.71 -2.28 -12.50
CA MET A 50 -15.24 -2.67 -13.81
C MET A 50 -14.49 -2.06 -15.00
N LEU A 51 -13.74 -0.97 -14.78
CA LEU A 51 -13.00 -0.23 -15.82
C LEU A 51 -11.54 -0.68 -15.98
N LEU A 52 -11.12 -1.71 -15.24
CA LEU A 52 -9.75 -2.21 -15.17
C LEU A 52 -9.69 -3.72 -15.51
N PRO A 53 -8.52 -4.26 -15.88
CA PRO A 53 -8.33 -5.69 -16.07
C PRO A 53 -8.46 -6.44 -14.73
N TRP A 54 -9.10 -7.60 -14.78
CA TRP A 54 -9.26 -8.50 -13.63
C TRP A 54 -8.16 -9.55 -13.55
N ASN A 55 -7.62 -9.93 -14.71
CA ASN A 55 -6.44 -10.76 -14.92
C ASN A 55 -5.93 -10.54 -16.36
N LEU A 56 -4.92 -11.28 -16.84
CA LEU A 56 -4.37 -11.15 -18.21
C LEU A 56 -5.31 -11.57 -19.35
N GLU A 57 -6.40 -12.26 -19.03
CA GLU A 57 -7.32 -12.91 -19.98
C GLU A 57 -8.72 -12.27 -20.00
N PHE A 58 -9.11 -11.55 -18.95
CA PHE A 58 -10.42 -10.90 -18.81
C PHE A 58 -10.35 -9.48 -18.21
N GLY A 59 -11.05 -8.56 -18.87
CA GLY A 59 -11.36 -7.21 -18.38
C GLY A 59 -11.21 -6.12 -19.43
N VAL A 60 -11.39 -4.85 -19.04
CA VAL A 60 -11.32 -3.72 -19.99
C VAL A 60 -9.89 -3.56 -20.52
N GLY A 61 -9.77 -3.40 -21.84
CA GLY A 61 -8.48 -3.39 -22.55
C GLY A 61 -7.90 -4.78 -22.86
N VAL A 62 -8.56 -5.87 -22.42
CA VAL A 62 -8.10 -7.25 -22.59
C VAL A 62 -8.85 -7.92 -23.75
N PRO A 63 -8.28 -8.01 -24.98
CA PRO A 63 -8.95 -8.63 -26.11
C PRO A 63 -9.28 -10.10 -25.85
N GLY A 64 -10.37 -10.61 -26.41
CA GLY A 64 -10.87 -11.98 -26.16
C GLY A 64 -11.74 -12.14 -24.90
N SER A 65 -11.94 -11.07 -24.11
CA SER A 65 -12.83 -11.09 -22.93
C SER A 65 -14.28 -11.44 -23.30
N ALA A 66 -14.85 -12.47 -22.67
CA ALA A 66 -16.21 -12.91 -22.93
C ALA A 66 -17.27 -11.93 -22.38
N GLY A 67 -18.24 -11.56 -23.21
CA GLY A 67 -19.33 -10.64 -22.84
C GLY A 67 -20.23 -11.17 -21.72
N SER A 68 -20.44 -12.49 -21.65
CA SER A 68 -21.17 -13.15 -20.55
C SER A 68 -20.49 -12.93 -19.19
N THR A 69 -19.16 -12.97 -19.13
CA THR A 69 -18.38 -12.71 -17.91
C THR A 69 -18.47 -11.24 -17.49
N PHE A 70 -18.52 -10.30 -18.44
CA PHE A 70 -18.82 -8.89 -18.15
C PHE A 70 -20.23 -8.69 -17.61
N VAL A 71 -21.25 -9.37 -18.16
CA VAL A 71 -22.64 -9.30 -17.65
C VAL A 71 -22.73 -9.88 -16.24
N MET A 72 -22.10 -11.03 -15.97
CA MET A 72 -22.01 -11.61 -14.63
C MET A 72 -21.35 -10.64 -13.63
N LEU A 73 -20.22 -10.03 -14.02
CA LEU A 73 -19.54 -9.02 -13.21
C LEU A 73 -20.42 -7.79 -12.95
N ALA A 74 -21.12 -7.29 -13.97
CA ALA A 74 -22.04 -6.16 -13.83
C ALA A 74 -23.15 -6.46 -12.82
N ILE A 75 -23.77 -7.64 -12.89
CA ILE A 75 -24.83 -8.08 -11.97
C ILE A 75 -24.32 -8.09 -10.52
N VAL A 76 -23.19 -8.75 -10.23
CA VAL A 76 -22.67 -8.80 -8.86
C VAL A 76 -22.18 -7.42 -8.37
N THR A 77 -21.70 -6.57 -9.27
CA THR A 77 -21.32 -5.18 -8.96
C THR A 77 -22.53 -4.35 -8.57
N VAL A 78 -23.66 -4.46 -9.29
CA VAL A 78 -24.92 -3.80 -8.95
C VAL A 78 -25.46 -4.29 -7.59
N LEU A 79 -25.38 -5.59 -7.29
CA LEU A 79 -25.75 -6.12 -5.97
C LEU A 79 -24.87 -5.54 -4.85
N ALA A 80 -23.56 -5.44 -5.07
CA ALA A 80 -22.63 -4.85 -4.11
C ALA A 80 -22.83 -3.33 -3.93
N ILE A 81 -23.21 -2.60 -4.98
CA ILE A 81 -23.60 -1.19 -4.89
C ILE A 81 -24.92 -1.04 -4.12
N ALA A 82 -25.91 -1.90 -4.36
CA ALA A 82 -27.16 -1.91 -3.61
C ALA A 82 -26.93 -2.17 -2.09
N ALA A 83 -25.98 -3.05 -1.75
CA ALA A 83 -25.54 -3.24 -0.36
C ALA A 83 -24.97 -1.95 0.27
N ALA A 84 -24.08 -1.25 -0.44
CA ALA A 84 -23.52 0.01 0.04
C ALA A 84 -24.60 1.09 0.26
N LEU A 85 -25.63 1.13 -0.60
CA LEU A 85 -26.74 2.08 -0.53
C LEU A 85 -27.80 1.76 0.54
N ALA A 86 -27.99 0.49 0.91
CA ALA A 86 -29.06 0.02 1.79
C ALA A 86 -29.25 0.78 3.14
N PRO A 87 -28.21 1.26 3.86
CA PRO A 87 -28.43 2.02 5.11
C PRO A 87 -28.89 3.47 4.89
N HIS A 88 -28.83 3.97 3.64
CA HIS A 88 -29.08 5.37 3.30
C HIS A 88 -30.43 5.55 2.60
N VAL A 89 -30.91 4.55 1.85
CA VAL A 89 -32.17 4.59 1.08
C VAL A 89 -33.02 3.34 1.28
N GLY A 90 -34.33 3.45 1.01
CA GLY A 90 -35.26 2.33 1.07
C GLY A 90 -35.60 1.86 2.50
N PRO A 91 -36.08 0.60 2.67
CA PRO A 91 -36.62 0.10 3.94
C PRO A 91 -35.56 -0.18 5.01
N PHE A 92 -34.27 -0.27 4.63
CA PHE A 92 -33.17 -0.58 5.56
C PHE A 92 -32.45 0.69 6.09
N ARG A 93 -33.03 1.88 5.83
CA ARG A 93 -32.45 3.18 6.19
C ARG A 93 -32.29 3.36 7.71
N LEU A 94 -31.07 3.63 8.16
CA LEU A 94 -30.74 3.73 9.59
C LEU A 94 -31.24 5.00 10.27
N GLY A 95 -31.66 6.02 9.50
CA GLY A 95 -32.27 7.24 10.02
C GLY A 95 -33.79 7.14 10.19
N SER A 96 -34.33 5.98 10.56
CA SER A 96 -35.79 5.77 10.69
C SER A 96 -36.17 5.10 12.01
N SER A 97 -37.43 5.33 12.45
CA SER A 97 -38.00 4.82 13.70
C SER A 97 -37.99 3.29 13.84
N HIS A 98 -37.98 2.56 12.73
CA HIS A 98 -37.98 1.10 12.69
C HIS A 98 -36.64 0.51 12.20
N SER A 99 -35.54 1.24 12.38
CA SER A 99 -34.22 0.83 11.89
C SER A 99 -33.64 -0.38 12.66
N ASP A 100 -33.29 -1.44 11.92
CA ASP A 100 -32.69 -2.67 12.46
C ASP A 100 -31.28 -2.87 11.89
N VAL A 101 -30.26 -2.55 12.69
CA VAL A 101 -28.85 -2.71 12.33
C VAL A 101 -28.49 -4.17 12.01
N GLY A 102 -29.18 -5.15 12.62
CA GLY A 102 -28.98 -6.57 12.36
C GLY A 102 -29.45 -6.98 10.97
N ARG A 103 -30.70 -6.66 10.62
CA ARG A 103 -31.24 -6.89 9.26
C ARG A 103 -30.42 -6.15 8.21
N THR A 104 -30.11 -4.88 8.42
CA THR A 104 -29.28 -4.10 7.47
C THR A 104 -27.89 -4.72 7.28
N SER A 105 -27.27 -5.25 8.34
CA SER A 105 -25.98 -5.96 8.23
C SER A 105 -26.08 -7.29 7.46
N LEU A 106 -27.16 -8.05 7.66
CA LEU A 106 -27.39 -9.32 6.96
C LEU A 106 -27.62 -9.08 5.47
N VAL A 107 -28.47 -8.13 5.10
CA VAL A 107 -28.74 -7.75 3.70
C VAL A 107 -27.45 -7.31 3.00
N ARG A 108 -26.63 -6.49 3.65
CA ARG A 108 -25.32 -6.06 3.13
C ARG A 108 -24.38 -7.24 2.85
N PHE A 109 -24.30 -8.19 3.77
CA PHE A 109 -23.47 -9.37 3.61
C PHE A 109 -23.97 -10.29 2.47
N VAL A 110 -25.27 -10.60 2.42
CA VAL A 110 -25.84 -11.49 1.40
C VAL A 110 -25.67 -10.92 -0.02
N LEU A 111 -25.96 -9.62 -0.20
CA LEU A 111 -25.81 -8.95 -1.51
C LEU A 111 -24.34 -8.87 -1.99
N THR A 112 -23.37 -8.80 -1.07
CA THR A 112 -21.94 -8.77 -1.43
C THR A 112 -21.29 -10.15 -1.53
N ALA A 113 -21.86 -11.17 -0.90
CA ALA A 113 -21.36 -12.54 -0.98
C ALA A 113 -21.27 -13.04 -2.44
N ALA A 114 -22.21 -12.68 -3.31
CA ALA A 114 -22.17 -13.01 -4.73
C ALA A 114 -20.91 -12.46 -5.45
N TYR A 115 -20.48 -11.25 -5.08
CA TYR A 115 -19.24 -10.65 -5.60
C TYR A 115 -18.01 -11.40 -5.09
N LEU A 116 -17.99 -11.76 -3.81
CA LEU A 116 -16.88 -12.52 -3.21
C LEU A 116 -16.77 -13.93 -3.81
N VAL A 117 -17.89 -14.58 -4.15
CA VAL A 117 -17.89 -15.85 -4.90
C VAL A 117 -17.24 -15.68 -6.27
N VAL A 118 -17.56 -14.63 -7.03
CA VAL A 118 -16.91 -14.35 -8.33
C VAL A 118 -15.39 -14.15 -8.17
N VAL A 119 -14.95 -13.38 -7.17
CA VAL A 119 -13.52 -13.21 -6.85
C VAL A 119 -12.84 -14.55 -6.51
N ILE A 120 -13.50 -15.41 -5.72
CA ILE A 120 -13.01 -16.75 -5.39
C ILE A 120 -12.93 -17.65 -6.64
N CYS A 121 -13.90 -17.56 -7.56
CA CYS A 121 -13.86 -18.28 -8.83
C CYS A 121 -12.69 -17.84 -9.72
N PHE A 122 -12.40 -16.53 -9.81
CA PHE A 122 -11.22 -16.03 -10.53
C PHE A 122 -9.89 -16.46 -9.89
N ALA A 123 -9.79 -16.42 -8.55
CA ALA A 123 -8.61 -16.91 -7.84
C ALA A 123 -8.42 -18.43 -7.99
N GLY A 124 -9.50 -19.21 -7.94
CA GLY A 124 -9.49 -20.64 -8.20
C GLY A 124 -9.10 -20.97 -9.64
N TYR A 125 -9.60 -20.20 -10.61
CA TYR A 125 -9.21 -20.32 -12.02
C TYR A 125 -7.73 -20.03 -12.23
N HIS A 126 -7.18 -18.97 -11.61
CA HIS A 126 -5.74 -18.72 -11.58
C HIS A 126 -4.98 -19.95 -11.07
N VAL A 127 -5.35 -20.52 -9.91
CA VAL A 127 -4.66 -21.69 -9.35
C VAL A 127 -4.71 -22.89 -10.30
N VAL A 128 -5.87 -23.18 -10.91
CA VAL A 128 -6.02 -24.28 -11.86
C VAL A 128 -5.18 -24.06 -13.14
N GLN A 129 -5.13 -22.84 -13.68
CA GLN A 129 -4.28 -22.52 -14.84
C GLN A 129 -2.79 -22.60 -14.51
N THR A 130 -2.38 -22.18 -13.32
CA THR A 130 -1.01 -22.29 -12.83
C THR A 130 -0.59 -23.74 -12.62
N VAL A 131 -1.45 -24.57 -12.03
CA VAL A 131 -1.20 -26.02 -11.83
C VAL A 131 -1.11 -26.77 -13.17
N SER A 132 -2.03 -26.50 -14.10
CA SER A 132 -2.07 -27.17 -15.41
C SER A 132 -1.07 -26.61 -16.43
N GLY A 133 -0.63 -25.36 -16.26
CA GLY A 133 0.44 -24.73 -17.03
C GLY A 133 1.85 -24.90 -16.44
N GLY A 134 1.99 -25.58 -15.29
CA GLY A 134 3.26 -25.76 -14.60
C GLY A 134 4.35 -26.32 -15.52
N GLY A 135 5.51 -25.67 -15.54
CA GLY A 135 6.65 -26.04 -16.40
C GLY A 135 6.50 -25.71 -17.90
N THR A 136 5.32 -25.29 -18.39
CA THR A 136 5.10 -25.01 -19.83
C THR A 136 5.59 -23.64 -20.31
N GLY A 137 6.09 -22.79 -19.41
CA GLY A 137 6.45 -21.39 -19.71
C GLY A 137 5.26 -20.45 -19.92
N ALA A 138 4.05 -20.95 -20.15
CA ALA A 138 2.85 -20.13 -20.34
C ALA A 138 2.44 -19.39 -19.06
N VAL A 139 2.57 -18.07 -19.07
CA VAL A 139 2.20 -17.17 -17.95
C VAL A 139 0.74 -17.42 -17.54
N PRO A 140 0.44 -17.62 -16.24
CA PRO A 140 -0.94 -17.80 -15.77
C PRO A 140 -1.73 -16.47 -15.84
N PRO A 141 -3.03 -16.44 -15.46
CA PRO A 141 -3.82 -15.22 -15.58
C PRO A 141 -3.44 -14.10 -14.60
N GLY A 142 -2.92 -14.45 -13.42
CA GLY A 142 -2.61 -13.50 -12.33
C GLY A 142 -3.83 -12.84 -11.67
N VAL A 143 -3.58 -11.85 -10.81
CA VAL A 143 -4.57 -10.98 -10.16
C VAL A 143 -4.41 -9.53 -10.63
N GLY A 144 -5.38 -9.03 -11.38
CA GLY A 144 -5.39 -7.66 -11.89
C GLY A 144 -5.96 -6.62 -10.92
N PRO A 145 -5.63 -5.32 -11.12
CA PRO A 145 -6.09 -4.23 -10.26
C PRO A 145 -7.61 -4.11 -10.17
N GLY A 146 -8.37 -4.51 -11.22
CA GLY A 146 -9.83 -4.58 -11.17
C GLY A 146 -10.33 -5.50 -10.06
N MET A 147 -9.72 -6.68 -9.89
CA MET A 147 -10.10 -7.61 -8.82
C MET A 147 -9.64 -7.13 -7.44
N LEU A 148 -8.50 -6.44 -7.33
CA LEU A 148 -8.02 -5.85 -6.08
C LEU A 148 -8.93 -4.73 -5.55
N LEU A 149 -9.31 -3.77 -6.40
CA LEU A 149 -10.26 -2.72 -6.04
C LEU A 149 -11.66 -3.29 -5.83
N GLY A 150 -12.04 -4.28 -6.64
CA GLY A 150 -13.34 -4.95 -6.57
C GLY A 150 -13.57 -5.66 -5.24
N VAL A 151 -12.64 -6.53 -4.81
CA VAL A 151 -12.76 -7.23 -3.51
C VAL A 151 -12.75 -6.24 -2.34
N ALA A 152 -11.95 -5.17 -2.43
CA ALA A 152 -11.93 -4.12 -1.42
C ALA A 152 -13.28 -3.38 -1.33
N GLY A 153 -13.83 -2.94 -2.46
CA GLY A 153 -15.15 -2.30 -2.54
C GLY A 153 -16.27 -3.20 -2.05
N ALA A 154 -16.29 -4.48 -2.46
CA ALA A 154 -17.27 -5.47 -2.00
C ALA A 154 -17.20 -5.72 -0.48
N LEU A 155 -16.00 -5.77 0.12
CA LEU A 155 -15.86 -5.96 1.57
C LEU A 155 -16.23 -4.70 2.37
N LEU A 156 -15.97 -3.49 1.86
CA LEU A 156 -16.46 -2.25 2.45
C LEU A 156 -17.99 -2.17 2.38
N ALA A 157 -18.59 -2.57 1.25
CA ALA A 157 -20.03 -2.68 1.08
C ALA A 157 -20.65 -3.78 1.98
N GLY A 158 -19.97 -4.91 2.18
CA GLY A 158 -20.50 -6.05 2.95
C GLY A 158 -20.45 -5.89 4.48
N GLN A 159 -19.67 -4.94 4.99
CA GLN A 159 -19.52 -4.71 6.43
C GLN A 159 -20.82 -4.24 7.11
N PRO A 160 -21.01 -4.58 8.42
CA PRO A 160 -22.03 -3.96 9.24
C PRO A 160 -21.84 -2.43 9.28
N PRO A 161 -22.92 -1.63 9.31
CA PRO A 161 -22.83 -0.19 9.55
C PRO A 161 -22.14 0.13 10.88
N ILE A 162 -21.29 1.16 10.90
CA ILE A 162 -20.63 1.61 12.11
C ILE A 162 -21.65 2.36 12.97
N THR A 163 -21.91 1.84 14.17
CA THR A 163 -22.71 2.45 15.27
C THR A 163 -21.98 2.21 16.60
N SER A 164 -22.30 2.95 17.68
CA SER A 164 -21.72 2.69 19.02
C SER A 164 -21.89 1.22 19.44
N ILE A 165 -23.11 0.69 19.25
CA ILE A 165 -23.43 -0.72 19.48
C ILE A 165 -22.50 -1.65 18.71
N THR A 166 -22.12 -1.37 17.45
CA THR A 166 -21.16 -2.27 16.74
C THR A 166 -19.72 -2.20 17.25
N VAL A 167 -19.34 -1.10 17.90
CA VAL A 167 -18.04 -0.93 18.58
C VAL A 167 -18.04 -1.68 19.92
N GLU A 168 -19.17 -1.67 20.63
CA GLU A 168 -19.37 -2.31 21.95
C GLU A 168 -19.71 -3.82 21.87
N ASP A 169 -20.73 -4.22 21.10
CA ASP A 169 -21.24 -5.61 20.93
C ASP A 169 -20.27 -6.58 20.22
N ASN A 170 -18.98 -6.24 20.09
CA ASN A 170 -17.98 -7.10 19.46
C ASN A 170 -18.30 -7.52 18.00
N LYS A 171 -19.21 -6.87 17.28
CA LYS A 171 -19.63 -7.29 15.93
C LYS A 171 -18.47 -7.27 14.92
N PHE A 172 -17.53 -6.33 15.07
CA PHE A 172 -16.26 -6.33 14.31
C PHE A 172 -15.24 -7.40 14.76
N ARG A 173 -15.38 -8.05 15.92
CA ARG A 173 -14.48 -9.14 16.38
C ARG A 173 -14.48 -10.33 15.42
N ARG A 174 -15.63 -10.63 14.78
CA ARG A 174 -15.75 -11.66 13.73
C ARG A 174 -14.97 -11.24 12.47
N TRP A 175 -15.12 -10.00 12.02
CA TRP A 175 -14.36 -9.44 10.89
C TRP A 175 -12.84 -9.42 11.15
N TYR A 176 -12.39 -9.03 12.35
CA TYR A 176 -10.99 -9.17 12.77
C TYR A 176 -10.53 -10.63 12.98
N ALA A 177 -11.43 -11.62 13.02
CA ALA A 177 -11.07 -13.03 12.94
C ALA A 177 -10.85 -13.47 11.49
N ILE A 178 -11.73 -13.05 10.57
CA ILE A 178 -11.60 -13.29 9.13
C ILE A 178 -10.28 -12.70 8.60
N ALA A 179 -9.94 -11.44 8.94
CA ALA A 179 -8.65 -10.84 8.55
C ALA A 179 -7.42 -11.62 9.06
N ARG A 180 -7.52 -12.26 10.22
CA ARG A 180 -6.46 -13.14 10.77
C ARG A 180 -6.37 -14.47 10.03
N VAL A 181 -7.51 -15.08 9.70
CA VAL A 181 -7.57 -16.29 8.87
C VAL A 181 -6.99 -16.02 7.49
N ILE A 182 -7.31 -14.88 6.87
CA ILE A 182 -6.71 -14.42 5.61
C ILE A 182 -5.18 -14.31 5.74
N GLY A 183 -4.67 -13.75 6.84
CA GLY A 183 -3.22 -13.65 7.09
C GLY A 183 -2.53 -15.02 7.22
N PHE A 184 -3.10 -15.95 7.98
CA PHE A 184 -2.55 -17.31 8.10
C PHE A 184 -2.65 -18.10 6.79
N LEU A 185 -3.78 -18.01 6.08
CA LEU A 185 -3.99 -18.65 4.79
C LEU A 185 -3.05 -18.09 3.71
N SER A 186 -2.83 -16.77 3.71
CA SER A 186 -1.86 -16.11 2.83
C SER A 186 -0.44 -16.64 3.05
N ILE A 187 -0.01 -16.83 4.30
CA ILE A 187 1.29 -17.44 4.62
C ILE A 187 1.34 -18.89 4.13
N ALA A 188 0.31 -19.70 4.41
CA ALA A 188 0.27 -21.10 3.98
C ALA A 188 0.30 -21.25 2.45
N LEU A 189 -0.46 -20.43 1.72
CA LEU A 189 -0.46 -20.40 0.25
C LEU A 189 0.87 -19.90 -0.33
N ALA A 190 1.55 -18.95 0.33
CA ALA A 190 2.89 -18.51 -0.07
C ALA A 190 3.94 -19.61 0.12
N THR A 191 3.93 -20.32 1.24
CA THR A 191 4.81 -21.49 1.45
C THR A 191 4.53 -22.60 0.45
N LEU A 192 3.25 -22.86 0.13
CA LEU A 192 2.86 -23.83 -0.89
C LEU A 192 3.31 -23.37 -2.30
N SER A 193 3.23 -22.07 -2.61
CA SER A 193 3.77 -21.49 -3.85
C SER A 193 5.27 -21.76 -3.99
N VAL A 194 6.09 -21.46 -2.95
CA VAL A 194 7.54 -21.75 -2.99
C VAL A 194 7.80 -23.25 -3.20
N ALA A 195 7.11 -24.12 -2.46
CA ALA A 195 7.28 -25.56 -2.57
C ALA A 195 6.87 -26.12 -3.95
N PHE A 196 5.78 -25.60 -4.53
CA PHE A 196 5.28 -26.03 -5.83
C PHE A 196 6.15 -25.51 -6.98
N ASN A 197 6.64 -24.27 -6.88
CA ASN A 197 7.65 -23.71 -7.80
C ASN A 197 8.93 -24.56 -7.78
N LEU A 198 9.45 -24.89 -6.59
CA LEU A 198 10.62 -25.77 -6.43
C LEU A 198 10.36 -27.18 -6.99
N TYR A 199 9.18 -27.76 -6.74
CA TYR A 199 8.79 -29.05 -7.30
C TYR A 199 8.84 -29.07 -8.83
N TRP A 200 8.28 -28.05 -9.50
CA TRP A 200 8.33 -27.99 -10.97
C TRP A 200 9.74 -27.80 -11.52
N ARG A 201 10.65 -27.10 -10.81
CA ARG A 201 12.07 -27.07 -11.17
C ARG A 201 12.72 -28.43 -11.11
N LEU A 202 12.65 -29.07 -9.94
CA LEU A 202 13.27 -30.38 -9.74
C LEU A 202 12.67 -31.42 -10.69
N ARG A 203 11.36 -31.37 -10.93
CA ARG A 203 10.71 -32.22 -11.94
C ARG A 203 11.18 -31.93 -13.35
N TYR A 204 11.31 -30.67 -13.77
CA TYR A 204 11.80 -30.33 -15.11
C TYR A 204 13.23 -30.87 -15.29
N LEU A 205 14.12 -30.58 -14.35
CA LEU A 205 15.51 -31.01 -14.36
C LEU A 205 15.62 -32.55 -14.41
N PHE A 206 15.06 -33.27 -13.42
CA PHE A 206 15.20 -34.73 -13.32
C PHE A 206 14.37 -35.56 -14.32
N VAL A 207 13.46 -34.96 -15.08
CA VAL A 207 12.62 -35.68 -16.07
C VAL A 207 12.96 -35.30 -17.52
N THR A 208 13.63 -34.16 -17.77
CA THR A 208 13.95 -33.71 -19.13
C THR A 208 15.45 -33.52 -19.43
N GLN A 209 16.31 -33.50 -18.41
CA GLN A 209 17.77 -33.49 -18.58
C GLN A 209 18.38 -34.80 -18.06
N VAL A 210 19.38 -35.32 -18.77
CA VAL A 210 20.11 -36.56 -18.40
C VAL A 210 21.44 -36.24 -17.70
N GLU A 211 22.03 -35.09 -18.00
CA GLU A 211 23.23 -34.56 -17.34
C GLU A 211 22.85 -33.37 -16.45
N PHE A 212 23.57 -33.18 -15.34
CA PHE A 212 23.27 -32.16 -14.34
C PHE A 212 24.43 -31.17 -14.23
N GLY A 213 24.22 -29.93 -14.68
CA GLY A 213 25.27 -28.92 -14.87
C GLY A 213 25.13 -27.68 -14.00
N GLY A 214 26.07 -26.73 -14.18
CA GLY A 214 26.08 -25.47 -13.44
C GLY A 214 24.83 -24.60 -13.66
N HIS A 215 24.23 -24.67 -14.86
CA HIS A 215 22.98 -23.99 -15.18
C HIS A 215 21.81 -24.47 -14.29
N ASP A 216 21.75 -25.78 -14.00
CA ASP A 216 20.67 -26.38 -13.22
C ASP A 216 20.79 -26.02 -11.73
N ILE A 217 22.03 -25.99 -11.22
CA ILE A 217 22.35 -25.47 -9.89
C ILE A 217 21.93 -24.01 -9.77
N ALA A 218 22.24 -23.17 -10.77
CA ALA A 218 21.83 -21.76 -10.78
C ALA A 218 20.30 -21.58 -10.81
N VAL A 219 19.57 -22.39 -11.58
CA VAL A 219 18.09 -22.38 -11.62
C VAL A 219 17.47 -22.79 -10.28
N ILE A 220 18.08 -23.75 -9.57
CA ILE A 220 17.64 -24.14 -8.21
C ILE A 220 17.94 -23.01 -7.21
N VAL A 221 19.16 -22.49 -7.19
CA VAL A 221 19.60 -21.43 -6.26
C VAL A 221 18.75 -20.16 -6.42
N THR A 222 18.52 -19.70 -7.65
CA THR A 222 17.66 -18.53 -7.94
C THR A 222 16.21 -18.78 -7.51
N THR A 223 15.65 -19.97 -7.77
CA THR A 223 14.29 -20.32 -7.34
C THR A 223 14.14 -20.29 -5.81
N LEU A 224 15.13 -20.80 -5.08
CA LEU A 224 15.14 -20.78 -3.61
C LEU A 224 15.28 -19.35 -3.06
N LEU A 225 16.16 -18.52 -3.63
CA LEU A 225 16.42 -17.17 -3.13
C LEU A 225 15.26 -16.20 -3.41
N TYR A 226 14.73 -16.17 -4.63
CA TYR A 226 13.55 -15.36 -4.99
C TYR A 226 12.31 -15.84 -4.21
N GLY A 227 12.15 -17.15 -4.04
CA GLY A 227 11.07 -17.73 -3.23
C GLY A 227 11.19 -17.36 -1.75
N ALA A 228 12.40 -17.36 -1.19
CA ALA A 228 12.65 -16.93 0.18
C ALA A 228 12.39 -15.43 0.39
N GLU A 229 12.82 -14.57 -0.54
CA GLU A 229 12.54 -13.12 -0.50
C GLU A 229 11.03 -12.85 -0.44
N ALA A 230 10.28 -13.38 -1.42
CA ALA A 230 8.84 -13.18 -1.50
C ALA A 230 8.10 -13.77 -0.29
N MET A 231 8.52 -14.96 0.20
CA MET A 231 7.96 -15.56 1.41
C MET A 231 8.21 -14.68 2.64
N ILE A 232 9.43 -14.16 2.84
CA ILE A 232 9.77 -13.34 4.01
C ILE A 232 9.04 -11.98 3.94
N ALA A 233 8.98 -11.32 2.79
CA ALA A 233 8.20 -10.09 2.60
C ALA A 233 6.72 -10.31 2.97
N LEU A 234 6.14 -11.43 2.52
CA LEU A 234 4.76 -11.79 2.80
C LEU A 234 4.54 -12.17 4.27
N VAL A 235 5.46 -12.90 4.91
CA VAL A 235 5.40 -13.22 6.35
C VAL A 235 5.51 -11.95 7.20
N ILE A 236 6.35 -10.98 6.83
CA ILE A 236 6.46 -9.68 7.50
C ILE A 236 5.10 -8.95 7.46
N ALA A 237 4.51 -8.79 6.27
CA ALA A 237 3.24 -8.09 6.10
C ALA A 237 2.06 -8.83 6.75
N SER A 238 1.93 -10.14 6.53
CA SER A 238 0.84 -10.96 7.06
C SER A 238 0.93 -11.18 8.59
N ARG A 239 2.11 -10.99 9.21
CA ARG A 239 2.23 -10.90 10.68
C ARG A 239 1.52 -9.67 11.25
N TRP A 240 1.38 -8.58 10.50
CA TRP A 240 0.61 -7.41 10.96
C TRP A 240 -0.90 -7.70 11.03
N LEU A 241 -1.38 -8.71 10.31
CA LEU A 241 -2.76 -9.18 10.40
C LEU A 241 -3.03 -9.95 11.69
N THR A 242 -2.04 -10.68 12.21
CA THR A 242 -2.17 -11.49 13.44
C THR A 242 -2.03 -10.64 14.71
N GLU A 243 -1.28 -9.53 14.65
CA GLU A 243 -1.19 -8.53 15.70
C GLU A 243 -2.52 -7.80 15.99
N ARG A 244 -2.81 -7.55 17.27
CA ARG A 244 -4.04 -6.86 17.68
C ARG A 244 -3.90 -5.32 17.73
N THR A 245 -2.71 -4.78 17.49
CA THR A 245 -2.37 -3.36 17.73
C THR A 245 -2.94 -2.40 16.67
N GLY A 246 -3.19 -1.14 17.03
CA GLY A 246 -3.62 -0.11 16.06
C GLY A 246 -2.55 0.19 15.00
N ALA A 247 -1.27 0.17 15.38
CA ALA A 247 -0.13 0.34 14.48
C ALA A 247 -0.07 -0.75 13.39
N ALA A 248 -0.29 -2.03 13.76
CA ALA A 248 -0.33 -3.13 12.79
C ALA A 248 -1.51 -3.03 11.82
N ARG A 249 -2.68 -2.60 12.30
CA ARG A 249 -3.87 -2.35 11.48
C ARG A 249 -3.70 -1.19 10.49
N LEU A 250 -3.02 -0.13 10.91
CA LEU A 250 -2.64 0.98 10.02
C LEU A 250 -1.60 0.52 8.97
N ALA A 251 -0.59 -0.26 9.36
CA ALA A 251 0.40 -0.82 8.43
C ALA A 251 -0.24 -1.79 7.40
N THR A 252 -1.17 -2.64 7.85
CA THR A 252 -2.04 -3.48 6.99
C THR A 252 -2.81 -2.63 5.98
N THR A 253 -3.42 -1.54 6.44
CA THR A 253 -4.17 -0.62 5.57
C THR A 253 -3.24 0.02 4.54
N ALA A 254 -2.04 0.45 4.97
CA ALA A 254 -1.05 1.05 4.10
C ALA A 254 -0.55 0.10 3.00
N ILE A 255 -0.20 -1.15 3.31
CA ILE A 255 0.28 -2.12 2.30
C ILE A 255 -0.82 -2.56 1.34
N GLY A 256 -2.06 -2.77 1.81
CA GLY A 256 -3.19 -3.12 0.94
C GLY A 256 -3.56 -2.00 -0.04
N VAL A 257 -3.57 -0.74 0.43
CA VAL A 257 -3.73 0.44 -0.45
C VAL A 257 -2.54 0.57 -1.41
N SER A 258 -1.31 0.38 -0.92
CA SER A 258 -0.10 0.51 -1.75
C SER A 258 -0.06 -0.50 -2.89
N GLY A 259 -0.40 -1.78 -2.64
CA GLY A 259 -0.48 -2.81 -3.68
C GLY A 259 -1.59 -2.54 -4.72
N ALA A 260 -2.78 -2.11 -4.28
CA ALA A 260 -3.87 -1.79 -5.19
C ALA A 260 -3.59 -0.55 -6.06
N VAL A 261 -2.95 0.48 -5.49
CA VAL A 261 -2.48 1.66 -6.24
C VAL A 261 -1.35 1.26 -7.19
N ALA A 262 -0.37 0.46 -6.75
CA ALA A 262 0.75 0.00 -7.58
C ALA A 262 0.28 -0.77 -8.82
N ALA A 263 -0.54 -1.81 -8.65
CA ALA A 263 -1.08 -2.58 -9.77
C ALA A 263 -1.88 -1.70 -10.75
N THR A 264 -2.61 -0.69 -10.24
CA THR A 264 -3.35 0.27 -11.07
C THR A 264 -2.40 1.20 -11.85
N LEU A 265 -1.35 1.73 -11.22
CA LEU A 265 -0.36 2.59 -11.87
C LEU A 265 0.48 1.84 -12.92
N VAL A 266 0.94 0.64 -12.59
CA VAL A 266 1.73 -0.22 -13.50
C VAL A 266 0.91 -0.60 -14.74
N TRP A 267 -0.40 -0.84 -14.59
CA TRP A 267 -1.31 -1.02 -15.72
C TRP A 267 -1.48 0.26 -16.55
N LEU A 268 -1.83 1.37 -15.92
CA LEU A 268 -2.12 2.64 -16.61
C LEU A 268 -0.91 3.22 -17.35
N ALA A 269 0.32 2.96 -16.87
CA ALA A 269 1.54 3.39 -17.53
C ALA A 269 2.00 2.44 -18.66
N GLY A 270 1.30 1.32 -18.90
CA GLY A 270 1.66 0.31 -19.91
C GLY A 270 2.85 -0.59 -19.56
N ILE A 271 3.60 -0.27 -18.50
CA ILE A 271 4.80 -0.99 -18.03
C ILE A 271 4.51 -2.35 -17.36
N GLY A 272 3.27 -2.84 -17.43
CA GLY A 272 2.86 -4.12 -16.85
C GLY A 272 3.48 -5.39 -17.45
N ARG A 273 4.19 -5.29 -18.58
CA ARG A 273 5.11 -6.33 -19.08
C ARG A 273 6.49 -6.23 -18.41
N ASP A 274 6.98 -5.01 -18.23
CA ASP A 274 8.34 -4.71 -17.75
C ASP A 274 8.49 -4.89 -16.23
N ILE A 275 7.38 -4.82 -15.49
CA ILE A 275 7.33 -4.88 -14.02
C ILE A 275 6.44 -6.04 -13.50
N ASP A 276 5.80 -6.78 -14.41
CA ASP A 276 4.71 -7.75 -14.13
C ASP A 276 3.59 -7.18 -13.25
N ALA A 277 2.54 -6.65 -13.88
CA ALA A 277 1.39 -6.08 -13.18
C ALA A 277 0.50 -7.11 -12.43
N PHE A 278 0.73 -8.42 -12.61
CA PHE A 278 -0.30 -9.44 -12.34
C PHE A 278 0.09 -10.60 -11.42
N HIS A 279 1.37 -10.90 -11.09
CA HIS A 279 1.74 -12.12 -10.33
C HIS A 279 2.47 -11.88 -9.01
N GLY A 280 2.33 -10.68 -8.43
CA GLY A 280 2.62 -10.48 -7.01
C GLY A 280 3.97 -9.82 -6.68
N ILE A 281 4.73 -10.48 -5.81
CA ILE A 281 5.89 -9.90 -5.13
C ILE A 281 7.19 -10.14 -5.90
N ALA A 282 7.43 -11.35 -6.40
CA ALA A 282 8.61 -11.68 -7.21
C ALA A 282 8.26 -12.76 -8.25
N GLN A 283 8.82 -12.67 -9.46
CA GLN A 283 8.85 -13.78 -10.41
C GLN A 283 10.28 -14.32 -10.52
N ASN A 284 10.47 -15.64 -10.39
CA ASN A 284 11.59 -16.27 -11.09
C ASN A 284 11.10 -16.66 -12.50
N THR A 285 11.40 -15.82 -13.48
CA THR A 285 10.89 -15.85 -14.87
C THR A 285 11.25 -17.12 -15.66
N SER A 286 12.06 -18.02 -15.11
CA SER A 286 12.61 -19.18 -15.81
C SER A 286 11.66 -20.39 -16.00
N THR A 287 10.44 -20.35 -15.44
CA THR A 287 9.27 -21.18 -15.81
C THR A 287 8.04 -20.49 -15.24
N ALA A 288 6.87 -20.57 -15.90
CA ALA A 288 5.61 -20.03 -15.40
C ALA A 288 5.36 -20.39 -13.93
N ALA A 289 5.51 -19.38 -13.06
CA ALA A 289 5.56 -19.56 -11.62
C ALA A 289 4.17 -19.37 -10.98
N VAL A 290 3.97 -19.97 -9.81
CA VAL A 290 2.84 -19.61 -8.93
C VAL A 290 3.07 -18.19 -8.44
N GLY A 291 2.18 -17.27 -8.81
CA GLY A 291 2.23 -15.87 -8.40
C GLY A 291 2.15 -15.72 -6.88
N TYR A 292 2.87 -14.74 -6.33
CA TYR A 292 2.80 -14.41 -4.91
C TYR A 292 1.68 -13.40 -4.67
N GLU A 293 0.43 -13.86 -4.86
CA GLU A 293 -0.81 -13.06 -4.90
C GLU A 293 -1.24 -12.46 -3.54
N GLY A 294 -0.27 -12.10 -2.69
CA GLY A 294 -0.45 -11.43 -1.41
C GLY A 294 -1.26 -10.14 -1.52
N TYR A 295 -1.22 -9.44 -2.66
CA TYR A 295 -2.04 -8.24 -2.90
C TYR A 295 -3.54 -8.49 -2.72
N LEU A 296 -4.08 -9.64 -3.14
CA LEU A 296 -5.50 -9.94 -2.99
C LEU A 296 -5.86 -10.10 -1.50
N ALA A 297 -5.02 -10.81 -0.75
CA ALA A 297 -5.16 -10.97 0.69
C ALA A 297 -5.01 -9.65 1.45
N TRP A 298 -4.06 -8.79 1.06
CA TRP A 298 -3.82 -7.49 1.69
C TRP A 298 -4.90 -6.45 1.33
N ALA A 299 -5.38 -6.40 0.09
CA ALA A 299 -6.49 -5.54 -0.31
C ALA A 299 -7.77 -5.92 0.44
N ALA A 300 -8.07 -7.23 0.52
CA ALA A 300 -9.19 -7.74 1.29
C ALA A 300 -9.05 -7.42 2.80
N ALA A 301 -7.90 -7.69 3.40
CA ALA A 301 -7.67 -7.42 4.81
C ALA A 301 -7.64 -5.93 5.15
N ALA A 302 -7.09 -5.08 4.27
CA ALA A 302 -7.15 -3.62 4.40
C ALA A 302 -8.60 -3.13 4.37
N ALA A 303 -9.43 -3.61 3.44
CA ALA A 303 -10.85 -3.27 3.42
C ALA A 303 -11.58 -3.68 4.71
N ILE A 304 -11.27 -4.87 5.25
CA ILE A 304 -11.82 -5.36 6.53
C ILE A 304 -11.39 -4.49 7.74
N VAL A 305 -10.14 -4.02 7.75
CA VAL A 305 -9.50 -3.40 8.92
C VAL A 305 -9.58 -1.87 8.92
N ALA A 306 -9.56 -1.24 7.74
CA ALA A 306 -9.42 0.20 7.61
C ALA A 306 -10.59 1.01 8.21
N PRO A 307 -11.88 0.71 7.96
CA PRO A 307 -12.97 1.64 8.33
C PRO A 307 -13.07 1.89 9.83
N THR A 308 -12.96 0.84 10.63
CA THR A 308 -12.95 0.91 12.09
C THR A 308 -11.65 1.48 12.64
N THR A 309 -10.51 1.13 12.04
CA THR A 309 -9.20 1.63 12.49
C THR A 309 -9.10 3.13 12.24
N LEU A 310 -9.42 3.60 11.04
CA LEU A 310 -9.46 5.02 10.68
C LEU A 310 -10.51 5.77 11.51
N TYR A 311 -11.71 5.22 11.72
CA TYR A 311 -12.73 5.87 12.58
C TYR A 311 -12.27 6.04 14.03
N ALA A 312 -11.66 5.00 14.62
CA ALA A 312 -11.12 5.09 15.99
C ALA A 312 -9.93 6.06 16.10
N VAL A 313 -9.07 6.11 15.08
CA VAL A 313 -7.86 6.94 14.98
C VAL A 313 -8.16 8.41 14.66
N PHE A 314 -9.27 8.72 13.98
CA PHE A 314 -9.62 10.09 13.58
C PHE A 314 -10.77 10.74 14.37
N LEU A 315 -11.66 9.97 15.03
CA LEU A 315 -12.85 10.55 15.70
C LEU A 315 -13.06 10.18 17.18
N ILE A 316 -12.63 9.01 17.66
CA ILE A 316 -12.97 8.57 19.04
C ILE A 316 -11.90 9.00 20.06
N ARG A 317 -10.62 8.99 19.69
CA ARG A 317 -9.53 9.55 20.48
C ARG A 317 -8.60 10.34 19.56
N PRO A 318 -8.06 11.49 19.97
CA PRO A 318 -6.96 12.11 19.23
C PRO A 318 -5.84 11.07 19.12
N PRO A 319 -5.33 10.81 17.90
CA PRO A 319 -4.48 9.66 17.67
C PRO A 319 -3.18 9.82 18.45
N THR A 320 -2.84 8.81 19.27
CA THR A 320 -1.53 8.78 19.91
C THR A 320 -0.49 8.78 18.79
N ILE A 321 0.46 9.72 18.83
CA ILE A 321 1.45 9.90 17.77
C ILE A 321 2.26 8.61 17.52
N GLY A 322 2.42 7.78 18.57
CA GLY A 322 2.98 6.43 18.49
C GLY A 322 2.19 5.43 17.63
N ALA A 323 0.89 5.58 17.42
CA ALA A 323 0.12 4.70 16.54
C ALA A 323 0.51 4.87 15.06
N TYR A 324 0.63 6.13 14.60
CA TYR A 324 1.13 6.44 13.26
C TYR A 324 2.62 6.12 13.12
N ARG A 325 3.45 6.53 14.09
CA ARG A 325 4.89 6.26 14.05
C ARG A 325 5.20 4.76 14.11
N GLY A 326 4.43 3.97 14.87
CA GLY A 326 4.50 2.52 14.91
C GLY A 326 4.03 1.83 13.62
N ALA A 327 3.04 2.40 12.93
CA ALA A 327 2.67 1.95 11.59
C ALA A 327 3.80 2.21 10.58
N ALA A 328 4.39 3.42 10.62
CA ALA A 328 5.53 3.78 9.78
C ALA A 328 6.78 2.94 10.09
N GLN A 329 7.06 2.59 11.35
CA GLN A 329 8.13 1.65 11.72
C GLN A 329 7.95 0.30 11.02
N LYS A 330 6.75 -0.29 11.08
CA LYS A 330 6.44 -1.56 10.38
C LYS A 330 6.63 -1.45 8.87
N CYS A 331 6.14 -0.37 8.26
CA CYS A 331 6.35 -0.09 6.85
C CYS A 331 7.85 0.01 6.51
N LEU A 332 8.63 0.72 7.32
CA LEU A 332 10.09 0.85 7.19
C LEU A 332 10.83 -0.48 7.38
N THR A 333 10.34 -1.40 8.22
CA THR A 333 10.87 -2.76 8.31
C THR A 333 10.74 -3.50 6.98
N LEU A 334 9.57 -3.40 6.33
CA LEU A 334 9.31 -4.06 5.04
C LEU A 334 10.11 -3.42 3.90
N ILE A 335 10.18 -2.08 3.84
CA ILE A 335 11.00 -1.34 2.87
C ILE A 335 12.49 -1.67 3.03
N ALA A 336 13.00 -1.68 4.27
CA ALA A 336 14.39 -2.02 4.55
C ALA A 336 14.72 -3.49 4.22
N PHE A 337 13.81 -4.42 4.55
CA PHE A 337 13.97 -5.83 4.17
C PHE A 337 14.05 -5.97 2.65
N TRP A 338 13.06 -5.45 1.92
CA TRP A 338 12.98 -5.56 0.47
C TRP A 338 14.21 -4.99 -0.23
N ALA A 339 14.61 -3.77 0.14
CA ALA A 339 15.78 -3.13 -0.47
C ALA A 339 17.12 -3.82 -0.10
N PHE A 340 17.23 -4.53 1.02
CA PHE A 340 18.40 -5.38 1.30
C PHE A 340 18.36 -6.69 0.51
N ALA A 341 17.20 -7.35 0.41
CA ALA A 341 17.05 -8.61 -0.32
C ALA A 341 17.25 -8.40 -1.83
N ALA A 342 16.62 -7.38 -2.40
CA ALA A 342 16.74 -7.04 -3.81
C ALA A 342 18.14 -6.49 -4.17
N ALA A 343 18.95 -6.04 -3.20
CA ALA A 343 20.38 -5.80 -3.39
C ALA A 343 21.18 -7.12 -3.41
N ALA A 344 20.88 -8.04 -2.50
CA ALA A 344 21.54 -9.35 -2.43
C ALA A 344 21.25 -10.21 -3.67
N LEU A 345 20.01 -10.23 -4.17
CA LEU A 345 19.66 -10.92 -5.42
C LEU A 345 20.44 -10.37 -6.61
N ARG A 346 20.56 -9.04 -6.76
CA ARG A 346 21.37 -8.42 -7.83
C ARG A 346 22.84 -8.85 -7.79
N VAL A 347 23.42 -9.03 -6.60
CA VAL A 347 24.79 -9.57 -6.45
C VAL A 347 24.85 -11.06 -6.83
N VAL A 348 23.89 -11.87 -6.40
CA VAL A 348 23.86 -13.31 -6.74
C VAL A 348 23.65 -13.53 -8.23
N ASP A 349 22.73 -12.81 -8.86
CA ASP A 349 22.45 -12.93 -10.30
C ASP A 349 23.64 -12.46 -11.15
N PHE A 350 24.39 -11.45 -10.69
CA PHE A 350 25.69 -11.10 -11.31
C PHE A 350 26.73 -12.22 -11.16
N LEU A 351 26.84 -12.84 -9.99
CA LEU A 351 27.77 -13.96 -9.76
C LEU A 351 27.39 -15.21 -10.57
N ILE A 352 26.09 -15.45 -10.80
CA ILE A 352 25.57 -16.51 -11.66
C ILE A 352 25.85 -16.19 -13.15
N ALA A 353 25.59 -14.96 -13.59
CA ALA A 353 25.95 -14.54 -14.95
C ALA A 353 27.47 -14.60 -15.21
N LEU A 354 28.28 -14.38 -14.17
CA LEU A 354 29.73 -14.53 -14.22
C LEU A 354 30.17 -16.00 -14.26
N SER A 355 29.54 -16.90 -13.49
CA SER A 355 29.93 -18.32 -13.42
C SER A 355 29.45 -19.17 -14.60
N LEU A 356 28.40 -18.71 -15.30
CA LEU A 356 27.87 -19.32 -16.52
C LEU A 356 28.36 -18.62 -17.80
N ASP A 357 29.27 -17.65 -17.66
CA ASP A 357 29.75 -16.71 -18.69
C ASP A 357 28.66 -16.08 -19.59
N LEU A 358 27.52 -15.75 -18.98
CA LEU A 358 26.40 -15.10 -19.64
C LEU A 358 26.67 -13.58 -19.85
N PRO A 359 25.99 -12.94 -20.82
CA PRO A 359 26.05 -11.50 -21.02
C PRO A 359 25.67 -10.72 -19.74
N ARG A 360 26.56 -9.83 -19.29
CA ARG A 360 26.47 -9.18 -17.97
C ARG A 360 26.75 -7.68 -18.01
N ALA A 361 25.77 -6.88 -17.58
CA ALA A 361 25.86 -5.43 -17.52
C ALA A 361 26.41 -4.95 -16.17
N LEU A 362 27.73 -5.01 -16.00
CA LEU A 362 28.40 -4.73 -14.72
C LEU A 362 28.02 -3.36 -14.13
N TYR A 363 28.03 -2.30 -14.95
CA TYR A 363 27.69 -0.94 -14.51
C TYR A 363 26.27 -0.86 -13.96
N ASP A 364 25.29 -1.37 -14.70
CA ASP A 364 23.87 -1.29 -14.35
C ASP A 364 23.58 -2.09 -13.08
N THR A 365 24.13 -3.31 -12.97
CA THR A 365 23.95 -4.14 -11.77
C THR A 365 24.62 -3.52 -10.54
N VAL A 366 25.81 -2.93 -10.67
CA VAL A 366 26.47 -2.20 -9.56
C VAL A 366 25.65 -0.97 -9.16
N ALA A 367 25.23 -0.14 -10.12
CA ALA A 367 24.42 1.05 -9.87
C ALA A 367 23.11 0.71 -9.16
N MET A 368 22.34 -0.25 -9.69
CA MET A 368 21.10 -0.72 -9.07
C MET A 368 21.36 -1.31 -7.68
N THR A 369 22.41 -2.09 -7.47
CA THR A 369 22.77 -2.63 -6.15
C THR A 369 23.04 -1.52 -5.14
N VAL A 370 23.80 -0.48 -5.53
CA VAL A 370 24.07 0.69 -4.67
C VAL A 370 22.79 1.45 -4.34
N PHE A 371 21.90 1.70 -5.31
CA PHE A 371 20.60 2.36 -5.05
C PHE A 371 19.74 1.56 -4.06
N ASN A 372 19.69 0.24 -4.17
CA ASN A 372 18.98 -0.63 -3.23
C ASN A 372 19.62 -0.60 -1.83
N LEU A 373 20.95 -0.72 -1.72
CA LEU A 373 21.66 -0.63 -0.44
C LEU A 373 21.45 0.72 0.27
N VAL A 374 21.52 1.85 -0.45
CA VAL A 374 21.26 3.18 0.12
C VAL A 374 19.81 3.31 0.59
N THR A 375 18.84 2.85 -0.22
CA THR A 375 17.42 2.80 0.15
C THR A 375 17.21 2.00 1.44
N ALA A 376 17.83 0.82 1.54
CA ALA A 376 17.74 -0.06 2.69
C ALA A 376 18.36 0.57 3.96
N LEU A 377 19.53 1.20 3.83
CA LEU A 377 20.22 1.91 4.92
C LEU A 377 19.42 3.11 5.43
N VAL A 378 18.83 3.91 4.54
CA VAL A 378 17.97 5.05 4.92
C VAL A 378 16.70 4.56 5.65
N ALA A 379 16.04 3.51 5.13
CA ALA A 379 14.87 2.93 5.79
C ALA A 379 15.21 2.33 7.18
N ARG A 380 16.35 1.62 7.28
CA ARG A 380 16.89 1.07 8.53
C ARG A 380 17.24 2.17 9.54
N TRP A 381 17.76 3.31 9.09
CA TRP A 381 18.07 4.47 9.92
C TRP A 381 16.80 5.15 10.44
N LEU A 382 15.82 5.42 9.57
CA LEU A 382 14.52 5.99 9.96
C LEU A 382 13.79 5.13 10.99
N HIS A 383 13.79 3.80 10.81
CA HIS A 383 13.25 2.88 11.81
C HIS A 383 13.94 3.03 13.17
N ARG A 384 15.28 3.11 13.21
CA ARG A 384 16.05 3.29 14.45
C ARG A 384 15.80 4.64 15.12
N GLN A 385 15.58 5.71 14.36
CA GLN A 385 15.22 7.03 14.90
C GLN A 385 13.81 7.04 15.52
N LEU A 386 12.85 6.34 14.92
CA LEU A 386 11.50 6.23 15.48
C LEU A 386 11.50 5.41 16.78
N ASP A 387 12.34 4.38 16.84
CA ASP A 387 12.50 3.46 17.96
C ASP A 387 13.19 4.11 19.18
N ARG A 388 14.26 4.87 18.94
CA ARG A 388 15.00 5.62 19.98
C ARG A 388 14.34 6.94 20.40
N GLY A 389 13.23 7.31 19.77
CA GLY A 389 12.66 8.66 19.85
C GLY A 389 13.31 9.62 18.84
N LEU A 390 12.48 10.39 18.13
CA LEU A 390 12.93 11.27 17.06
C LEU A 390 13.77 12.44 17.59
N THR A 391 15.07 12.40 17.33
CA THR A 391 16.04 13.49 17.58
C THR A 391 15.66 14.79 16.88
N SER A 392 15.15 14.73 15.64
CA SER A 392 14.52 15.86 14.96
C SER A 392 13.44 15.38 13.98
N THR A 393 12.23 15.93 14.12
CA THR A 393 11.08 15.60 13.26
C THR A 393 11.26 16.12 11.83
N THR A 394 11.89 17.29 11.67
CA THR A 394 12.21 17.85 10.34
C THR A 394 13.23 16.98 9.61
N VAL A 395 14.27 16.49 10.31
CA VAL A 395 15.28 15.60 9.72
C VAL A 395 14.65 14.26 9.34
N ALA A 396 13.79 13.67 10.20
CA ALA A 396 13.08 12.44 9.88
C ALA A 396 12.14 12.59 8.66
N ALA A 397 11.47 13.72 8.51
CA ALA A 397 10.68 14.03 7.32
C ALA A 397 11.55 14.19 6.06
N ALA A 398 12.69 14.88 6.16
CA ALA A 398 13.63 15.06 5.05
C ALA A 398 14.23 13.72 4.58
N PHE A 399 14.70 12.86 5.50
CA PHE A 399 15.18 11.52 5.15
C PHE A 399 14.07 10.60 4.62
N SER A 400 12.80 10.83 5.00
CA SER A 400 11.66 10.10 4.41
C SER A 400 11.36 10.59 2.98
N ALA A 401 11.62 11.86 2.66
CA ALA A 401 11.53 12.37 1.29
C ALA A 401 12.66 11.84 0.42
N VAL A 402 13.89 11.77 0.96
CA VAL A 402 15.02 11.09 0.32
C VAL A 402 14.68 9.62 0.06
N LEU A 403 14.12 8.90 1.05
CA LEU A 403 13.68 7.52 0.87
C LEU A 403 12.68 7.35 -0.27
N PHE A 404 11.65 8.22 -0.34
CA PHE A 404 10.67 8.19 -1.42
C PHE A 404 11.32 8.41 -2.80
N VAL A 405 12.16 9.44 -2.94
CA VAL A 405 12.90 9.73 -4.18
C VAL A 405 13.79 8.54 -4.58
N PHE A 406 14.51 7.92 -3.64
CA PHE A 406 15.33 6.75 -3.90
C PHE A 406 14.52 5.53 -4.33
N THR A 407 13.35 5.27 -3.72
CA THR A 407 12.46 4.18 -4.16
C THR A 407 11.95 4.40 -5.59
N VAL A 408 11.54 5.63 -5.94
CA VAL A 408 11.05 5.96 -7.29
C VAL A 408 12.19 5.91 -8.32
N ALA A 409 13.39 6.39 -7.97
CA ALA A 409 14.57 6.27 -8.81
C ALA A 409 14.96 4.81 -9.07
N ASN A 410 14.90 3.95 -8.05
CA ASN A 410 15.16 2.52 -8.17
C ASN A 410 14.21 1.83 -9.17
N VAL A 411 12.91 2.19 -9.15
CA VAL A 411 11.94 1.72 -10.16
C VAL A 411 12.30 2.25 -11.56
N ALA A 412 12.53 3.56 -11.70
CA ALA A 412 12.80 4.16 -13.01
C ALA A 412 14.08 3.60 -13.67
N ILE A 413 15.17 3.51 -12.90
CA ILE A 413 16.43 2.87 -13.31
C ILE A 413 16.19 1.38 -13.60
N GLY A 414 15.45 0.69 -12.73
CA GLY A 414 15.14 -0.74 -12.86
C GLY A 414 14.18 -1.11 -14.00
N VAL A 415 13.56 -0.14 -14.68
CA VAL A 415 12.82 -0.31 -15.94
C VAL A 415 13.70 0.02 -17.14
N ALA A 416 14.48 1.10 -17.05
CA ALA A 416 15.33 1.59 -18.13
C ALA A 416 16.56 0.70 -18.39
N LEU A 417 17.21 0.23 -17.32
CA LEU A 417 18.47 -0.55 -17.37
C LEU A 417 18.27 -2.06 -17.14
N ALA A 418 17.03 -2.55 -17.17
CA ALA A 418 16.76 -3.99 -17.09
C ALA A 418 17.36 -4.71 -18.33
N PRO A 419 18.25 -5.71 -18.18
CA PRO A 419 18.83 -6.41 -19.33
C PRO A 419 17.76 -7.14 -20.16
N ARG A 420 17.55 -6.69 -21.40
CA ARG A 420 16.57 -7.24 -22.35
C ARG A 420 17.30 -7.95 -23.50
N TYR A 421 16.98 -9.21 -23.74
CA TYR A 421 17.42 -9.92 -24.94
C TYR A 421 16.63 -9.43 -26.16
N SER A 422 17.34 -9.09 -27.23
CA SER A 422 16.77 -8.58 -28.49
C SER A 422 16.18 -9.67 -29.38
N GLY A 423 16.62 -10.93 -29.22
CA GLY A 423 16.02 -12.11 -29.85
C GLY A 423 15.06 -12.87 -28.93
N SER A 424 14.58 -14.04 -29.38
CA SER A 424 13.91 -15.01 -28.49
C SER A 424 14.80 -15.39 -27.31
N ALA A 425 14.21 -15.63 -26.14
CA ALA A 425 14.95 -16.03 -24.94
C ALA A 425 15.92 -17.21 -25.22
N PRO A 426 17.20 -17.14 -24.78
CA PRO A 426 18.26 -18.03 -25.24
C PRO A 426 18.11 -19.50 -24.81
N ALA A 427 17.20 -19.79 -23.88
CA ALA A 427 16.71 -21.14 -23.62
C ALA A 427 15.21 -21.09 -23.28
N ALA A 428 14.47 -22.17 -23.55
CA ALA A 428 13.08 -22.32 -23.13
C ALA A 428 12.90 -22.31 -21.60
N ILE A 429 14.00 -22.49 -20.85
CA ILE A 429 14.12 -22.35 -19.40
C ILE A 429 14.21 -20.85 -18.99
N TYR A 430 13.99 -19.89 -19.89
CA TYR A 430 13.78 -18.48 -19.57
C TYR A 430 12.50 -18.01 -20.29
N GLY A 431 11.37 -18.02 -19.58
CA GLY A 431 10.02 -17.77 -20.15
C GLY A 431 9.74 -16.32 -20.57
N ASN A 432 10.78 -15.49 -20.66
CA ASN A 432 10.72 -14.09 -21.05
C ASN A 432 12.09 -13.66 -21.60
N ASN A 433 12.11 -12.68 -22.50
CA ASN A 433 13.34 -12.04 -22.99
C ASN A 433 14.03 -11.13 -21.93
N LEU A 434 13.71 -11.26 -20.65
CA LEU A 434 14.39 -10.56 -19.56
C LEU A 434 15.29 -11.57 -18.85
N ALA A 435 16.57 -11.23 -18.67
CA ALA A 435 17.56 -12.12 -18.05
C ALA A 435 17.07 -12.62 -16.68
N GLN A 436 16.58 -11.70 -15.85
CA GLN A 436 15.84 -11.92 -14.60
C GLN A 436 15.05 -10.66 -14.26
N GLN A 437 13.85 -10.80 -13.67
CA GLN A 437 12.92 -9.68 -13.44
C GLN A 437 12.84 -9.32 -11.94
N ILE A 438 13.93 -8.76 -11.42
CA ILE A 438 14.04 -8.32 -10.01
C ILE A 438 13.13 -7.11 -9.74
N THR A 439 13.02 -6.18 -10.70
CA THR A 439 12.11 -5.03 -10.60
C THR A 439 10.67 -5.50 -10.76
N SER A 440 9.86 -5.42 -9.70
CA SER A 440 8.49 -5.97 -9.68
C SER A 440 7.43 -4.93 -9.28
N THR A 441 6.15 -5.27 -9.42
CA THR A 441 5.04 -4.41 -8.94
C THR A 441 5.15 -4.11 -7.44
N PHE A 442 5.92 -4.90 -6.69
CA PHE A 442 6.20 -4.64 -5.28
C PHE A 442 7.14 -3.45 -5.07
N ASP A 443 8.06 -3.15 -5.97
CA ASP A 443 8.88 -1.91 -5.89
C ASP A 443 7.99 -0.66 -6.03
N VAL A 444 6.96 -0.72 -6.89
CA VAL A 444 5.96 0.35 -7.01
C VAL A 444 5.07 0.42 -5.76
N ALA A 445 4.72 -0.71 -5.16
CA ALA A 445 4.04 -0.73 -3.86
C ALA A 445 4.93 -0.14 -2.75
N VAL A 446 6.24 -0.39 -2.77
CA VAL A 446 7.24 0.20 -1.87
C VAL A 446 7.37 1.72 -2.08
N CYS A 447 7.24 2.23 -3.31
CA CYS A 447 7.16 3.68 -3.59
C CYS A 447 5.91 4.32 -2.97
N VAL A 448 4.73 3.69 -3.08
CA VAL A 448 3.51 4.20 -2.46
C VAL A 448 3.61 4.10 -0.92
N LEU A 449 4.23 3.04 -0.41
CA LEU A 449 4.44 2.84 1.03
C LEU A 449 5.43 3.84 1.63
N SER A 450 6.50 4.19 0.92
CA SER A 450 7.47 5.23 1.33
C SER A 450 6.85 6.63 1.28
N LEU A 451 5.95 6.91 0.32
CA LEU A 451 5.14 8.13 0.29
C LEU A 451 4.17 8.23 1.50
N LEU A 452 3.54 7.12 1.90
CA LEU A 452 2.71 7.06 3.11
C LEU A 452 3.54 7.27 4.39
N VAL A 453 4.77 6.74 4.46
CA VAL A 453 5.71 7.01 5.56
C VAL A 453 6.11 8.49 5.60
N LEU A 454 6.43 9.09 4.45
CA LEU A 454 6.72 10.53 4.34
C LEU A 454 5.54 11.38 4.85
N ALA A 455 4.32 11.08 4.41
CA ALA A 455 3.12 11.76 4.88
C ALA A 455 2.99 11.66 6.42
N VAL A 456 3.18 10.48 7.00
CA VAL A 456 3.21 10.28 8.46
C VAL A 456 4.28 11.12 9.15
N MET A 457 5.50 11.24 8.61
CA MET A 457 6.55 12.06 9.23
C MET A 457 6.28 13.56 9.13
N VAL A 458 5.69 14.04 8.01
CA VAL A 458 5.26 15.44 7.86
C VAL A 458 4.13 15.76 8.84
N PHE A 459 3.07 14.95 8.88
CA PHE A 459 1.91 15.16 9.75
C PHE A 459 2.25 15.01 11.24
N THR A 460 3.03 14.00 11.63
CA THR A 460 3.44 13.81 13.05
C THR A 460 4.68 14.61 13.46
N GLY A 461 5.13 15.53 12.61
CA GLY A 461 6.38 16.27 12.78
C GLY A 461 6.21 17.77 12.52
N PRO A 462 6.86 18.34 11.48
CA PRO A 462 6.90 19.78 11.25
C PRO A 462 5.51 20.41 11.07
N PHE A 463 4.55 19.71 10.45
CA PHE A 463 3.21 20.26 10.20
C PHE A 463 2.39 20.39 11.49
N ALA A 464 2.40 19.38 12.37
CA ALA A 464 1.77 19.48 13.69
C ALA A 464 2.39 20.61 14.53
N GLY A 465 3.72 20.72 14.56
CA GLY A 465 4.42 21.80 15.25
C GLY A 465 4.06 23.20 14.73
N TYR A 466 3.88 23.33 13.41
CA TYR A 466 3.42 24.57 12.78
C TYR A 466 1.97 24.90 13.15
N LEU A 467 1.04 23.93 13.09
CA LEU A 467 -0.36 24.13 13.46
C LEU A 467 -0.52 24.55 14.93
N VAL A 468 0.18 23.88 15.86
CA VAL A 468 0.16 24.26 17.29
C VAL A 468 0.71 25.67 17.47
N ARG A 469 1.88 26.00 16.90
CA ARG A 469 2.44 27.38 16.96
C ARG A 469 1.49 28.42 16.37
N ARG A 470 0.74 28.09 15.31
CA ARG A 470 -0.26 28.99 14.71
C ARG A 470 -1.47 29.18 15.64
N GLN A 471 -1.93 28.12 16.31
CA GLN A 471 -3.00 28.20 17.31
C GLN A 471 -2.57 29.03 18.53
N THR A 472 -1.39 28.77 19.12
CA THR A 472 -0.87 29.56 20.25
C THR A 472 -0.64 31.04 19.88
N ARG A 473 -0.23 31.33 18.64
CA ARG A 473 -0.05 32.72 18.17
C ARG A 473 -1.38 33.42 17.84
N ALA A 474 -2.44 32.68 17.54
CA ALA A 474 -3.80 33.21 17.42
C ALA A 474 -4.45 33.44 18.79
N ALA A 475 -4.21 32.54 19.75
CA ALA A 475 -4.54 32.70 21.16
C ALA A 475 -3.56 33.63 21.87
N LYS A 476 -3.42 34.87 21.35
CA LYS A 476 -2.66 35.93 22.02
C LYS A 476 -3.28 36.20 23.39
N PRO A 477 -2.49 36.29 24.49
CA PRO A 477 -3.05 36.60 25.79
C PRO A 477 -3.73 37.97 25.78
N VAL A 478 -4.88 38.07 26.43
CA VAL A 478 -5.48 39.35 26.80
C VAL A 478 -4.52 40.03 27.76
N THR A 479 -4.09 41.24 27.43
CA THR A 479 -3.27 42.06 28.32
C THR A 479 -4.05 42.33 29.61
N PRO A 480 -3.49 42.10 30.81
CA PRO A 480 -4.13 42.51 32.05
C PRO A 480 -4.38 44.02 32.02
N GLU A 481 -5.63 44.41 32.24
CA GLU A 481 -6.03 45.82 32.27
C GLU A 481 -5.33 46.51 33.46
N PRO A 482 -4.62 47.63 33.25
CA PRO A 482 -3.98 48.34 34.35
C PRO A 482 -5.05 48.90 35.30
N PRO A 483 -4.80 48.94 36.62
CA PRO A 483 -5.80 49.44 37.58
C PRO A 483 -6.14 50.90 37.30
N THR A 484 -7.43 51.19 37.18
CA THR A 484 -7.96 52.54 36.88
C THR A 484 -7.80 53.48 38.08
N GLU A 485 -6.66 54.15 38.17
CA GLU A 485 -6.41 55.19 39.15
C GLU A 485 -7.12 56.50 38.75
N VAL A 486 -7.81 57.14 39.70
CA VAL A 486 -8.69 58.30 39.46
C VAL A 486 -7.98 59.60 39.83
N VAL A 487 -8.04 60.57 38.92
CA VAL A 487 -7.37 61.89 38.96
C VAL A 487 -8.38 62.89 38.33
N PRO A 488 -8.52 64.19 38.73
CA PRO A 488 -7.46 65.05 39.24
C PRO A 488 -7.80 66.14 40.30
N SER A 489 -6.76 66.76 40.86
CA SER A 489 -6.67 68.23 41.07
C SER A 489 -5.20 68.70 41.17
N ARG A 490 -4.95 70.01 41.00
CA ARG A 490 -3.63 70.70 40.83
C ARG A 490 -3.60 71.93 41.80
N PRO A 491 -2.53 72.77 41.95
CA PRO A 491 -1.13 72.70 41.44
C PRO A 491 0.02 73.14 42.40
N ALA A 492 1.27 72.85 42.01
CA ALA A 492 2.55 73.59 42.26
C ALA A 492 3.61 72.98 41.28
N VAL A 493 4.54 73.68 40.57
CA VAL A 493 5.57 74.68 40.93
C VAL A 493 6.68 74.06 41.81
N GLU A 494 7.92 73.79 41.38
CA GLU A 494 8.56 73.87 40.03
C GLU A 494 9.56 72.67 39.84
N GLU A 495 10.76 72.59 39.23
CA GLU A 495 11.78 73.47 38.59
C GLU A 495 12.77 72.58 37.72
N SER A 496 13.65 73.19 36.91
CA SER A 496 14.97 72.72 36.39
C SER A 496 15.07 71.53 35.38
N ALA A 497 15.16 71.89 34.10
CA ALA A 497 16.20 71.58 33.06
C ALA A 497 17.13 70.32 33.14
N PRO A 498 17.84 69.95 32.04
CA PRO A 498 17.49 69.90 30.60
C PRO A 498 17.81 68.50 29.95
N PRO A 499 17.50 68.23 28.66
CA PRO A 499 17.49 66.87 28.11
C PRO A 499 18.78 66.42 27.37
N THR A 500 19.13 65.13 27.49
CA THR A 500 20.15 64.46 26.65
C THR A 500 19.52 63.84 25.40
N ILE A 501 19.96 64.27 24.22
CA ILE A 501 19.50 63.78 22.92
C ILE A 501 20.24 62.48 22.53
N VAL A 502 19.50 61.42 22.19
CA VAL A 502 20.02 60.28 21.44
C VAL A 502 19.20 60.09 20.16
N ARG A 503 19.90 59.98 19.02
CA ARG A 503 19.37 60.20 17.67
C ARG A 503 19.05 58.87 16.98
N GLN A 504 17.84 58.71 16.43
CA GLN A 504 17.51 57.56 15.58
C GLN A 504 18.32 57.56 14.26
N PRO A 505 19.00 56.47 13.88
CA PRO A 505 19.48 56.27 12.52
C PRO A 505 18.34 55.85 11.58
N ARG A 506 18.27 56.45 10.39
CA ARG A 506 17.29 56.11 9.34
C ARG A 506 17.87 55.04 8.40
N ALA A 507 16.97 54.29 7.74
CA ALA A 507 17.26 53.08 6.95
C ALA A 507 18.41 53.19 5.92
N ALA A 508 19.13 52.07 5.76
CA ALA A 508 20.04 51.80 4.64
C ALA A 508 19.40 50.80 3.65
N SER A 509 19.78 50.88 2.37
CA SER A 509 19.12 50.19 1.25
C SER A 509 19.61 48.77 0.98
N VAL A 510 18.72 47.92 0.44
CA VAL A 510 19.02 46.55 -0.01
C VAL A 510 19.95 46.56 -1.24
N PRO A 511 21.07 45.82 -1.25
CA PRO A 511 21.88 45.62 -2.45
C PRO A 511 21.21 44.62 -3.41
N ARG A 512 20.91 45.08 -4.63
CA ARG A 512 20.42 44.24 -5.74
C ARG A 512 21.58 43.42 -6.31
N ILE A 513 21.58 42.10 -6.10
CA ILE A 513 22.53 41.20 -6.77
C ILE A 513 22.22 41.17 -8.28
N VAL A 514 23.26 41.35 -9.09
CA VAL A 514 23.20 41.39 -10.56
C VAL A 514 23.24 39.96 -11.12
N ARG A 515 22.47 39.68 -12.18
CA ARG A 515 22.62 38.47 -12.98
C ARG A 515 23.90 38.56 -13.81
N LEU A 516 24.86 37.69 -13.56
CA LEU A 516 25.86 37.36 -14.57
C LEU A 516 25.23 36.41 -15.60
N LYS A 517 25.54 36.59 -16.88
CA LYS A 517 25.16 35.69 -17.98
C LYS A 517 26.45 35.23 -18.64
N GLU A 518 26.83 33.98 -18.40
CA GLU A 518 27.99 33.36 -19.03
C GLU A 518 27.53 32.05 -19.68
N ASP A 519 27.55 32.01 -21.01
CA ASP A 519 27.23 30.82 -21.78
C ASP A 519 28.47 29.90 -21.80
N SER A 520 28.32 28.65 -21.37
CA SER A 520 29.40 27.65 -21.42
C SER A 520 28.86 26.22 -21.56
N THR A 521 28.13 25.97 -22.65
CA THR A 521 27.75 24.61 -23.06
C THR A 521 28.87 23.94 -23.85
N THR A 522 29.98 23.64 -23.19
CA THR A 522 31.00 22.72 -23.75
C THR A 522 30.45 21.29 -23.68
N VAL A 523 29.84 20.84 -24.78
CA VAL A 523 29.34 19.46 -24.91
C VAL A 523 30.53 18.51 -24.95
N LEU A 524 30.76 17.81 -23.84
CA LEU A 524 31.58 16.61 -23.83
C LEU A 524 30.87 15.54 -24.67
N ALA A 525 31.47 15.16 -25.80
CA ALA A 525 30.96 14.07 -26.62
C ALA A 525 30.98 12.77 -25.80
N ALA A 526 29.84 12.11 -25.69
CA ALA A 526 29.78 10.77 -25.13
C ALA A 526 30.58 9.80 -26.02
N PRO A 527 31.33 8.83 -25.46
CA PRO A 527 31.86 7.73 -26.25
C PRO A 527 30.70 6.97 -26.91
N PRO A 528 30.89 6.38 -28.11
CA PRO A 528 29.81 5.73 -28.85
C PRO A 528 29.28 4.50 -28.10
N THR A 529 28.20 4.70 -27.35
CA THR A 529 27.36 3.62 -26.84
C THR A 529 26.67 2.95 -28.01
N THR A 530 26.85 1.64 -28.16
CA THR A 530 26.18 0.84 -29.20
C THR A 530 24.68 1.10 -29.21
N ASP A 531 24.12 1.47 -30.36
CA ASP A 531 22.71 1.80 -30.54
C ASP A 531 21.78 0.62 -30.20
N LEU A 532 21.28 0.57 -28.96
CA LEU A 532 20.11 -0.23 -28.58
C LEU A 532 18.83 0.49 -29.04
N GLN A 533 18.66 0.58 -30.36
CA GLN A 533 17.63 1.39 -31.00
C GLN A 533 16.20 0.83 -30.87
N VAL A 534 15.25 1.77 -30.98
CA VAL A 534 13.79 1.60 -31.05
C VAL A 534 13.08 1.13 -29.76
N PRO A 535 12.31 2.02 -29.08
CA PRO A 535 11.32 1.62 -28.08
C PRO A 535 10.29 0.68 -28.71
N THR A 536 10.28 -0.60 -28.30
CA THR A 536 9.58 -1.66 -29.03
C THR A 536 8.07 -1.69 -28.75
N GLN A 537 7.33 -0.76 -29.39
CA GLN A 537 5.86 -0.59 -29.24
C GLN A 537 5.03 -1.86 -29.55
N ALA A 538 5.63 -2.90 -30.14
CA ALA A 538 4.95 -4.13 -30.56
C ALA A 538 5.02 -5.31 -29.57
N LEU A 539 5.85 -5.26 -28.51
CA LEU A 539 6.04 -6.40 -27.59
C LEU A 539 4.90 -6.54 -26.56
N ARG A 540 3.70 -6.87 -27.04
CA ARG A 540 2.57 -7.30 -26.22
C ARG A 540 2.89 -8.65 -25.56
N ILE A 541 2.38 -8.87 -24.34
CA ILE A 541 2.59 -10.13 -23.59
C ILE A 541 2.20 -11.32 -24.46
N GLN A 542 3.11 -12.28 -24.63
CA GLN A 542 2.82 -13.52 -25.36
C GLN A 542 1.75 -14.31 -24.59
N ARG A 543 0.62 -14.55 -25.25
CA ARG A 543 -0.51 -15.29 -24.71
C ARG A 543 -0.41 -16.76 -25.08
N ARG A 544 -0.92 -17.64 -24.22
CA ARG A 544 -1.24 -19.01 -24.62
C ARG A 544 -2.19 -18.96 -25.84
N PRO A 545 -1.97 -19.75 -26.90
CA PRO A 545 -2.95 -19.87 -27.97
C PRO A 545 -4.29 -20.34 -27.40
N GLN A 546 -5.37 -19.62 -27.69
CA GLN A 546 -6.70 -20.10 -27.36
C GLN A 546 -6.95 -21.37 -28.19
N ARG A 547 -7.29 -22.48 -27.52
CA ARG A 547 -7.73 -23.70 -28.19
C ARG A 547 -8.97 -23.33 -29.01
N PRO A 548 -9.02 -23.62 -30.33
CA PRO A 548 -10.21 -23.30 -31.12
C PRO A 548 -11.43 -23.98 -30.51
N PRO A 549 -12.62 -23.38 -30.57
CA PRO A 549 -13.84 -24.05 -30.14
C PRO A 549 -13.97 -25.35 -30.92
N SER A 550 -14.16 -26.46 -30.20
CA SER A 550 -14.43 -27.75 -30.81
C SER A 550 -15.71 -27.64 -31.62
N GLN A 551 -15.59 -27.72 -32.95
CA GLN A 551 -16.73 -27.91 -33.82
C GLN A 551 -17.36 -29.26 -33.47
N SER A 552 -18.67 -29.25 -33.25
CA SER A 552 -19.53 -30.39 -32.96
C SER A 552 -19.86 -31.17 -34.23
#